data_AF-A0A9Q4KX27-F1
#
_entry.id   AF-A0A9Q4KX27-F1
#
_cell.length_a   1.000
_cell.length_b   1.000
_cell.length_c   1.000
_cell.angle_alpha   90.00
_cell.angle_beta   90.00
_cell.angle_gamma   90.00
#
_symmetry.space_group_name_H-M   'P 1'
#
loop_
_entity.id
_entity.type
_entity.pdbx_description
1 polymer ?
#
loop_
_entity_poly.entity_id
_entity_poly.type
_entity_poly.pdbx_seq_one_letter_code
_entity_poly.pdbx_strand_id
1 'polypeptide(L)' 'MSVGIATIGILMFVSGLIMFYSVELGQTDTLLRFVKNAGTFVGISGMGVCLAGILLYLINKNEPSIKEHSDV' A
#
# COMPACT_ATOMS: atom_id res chain seq x y z
N MET A 1 -5.67 9.39 -10.10
CA MET A 1 -6.16 8.90 -8.79
C MET A 1 -5.53 7.55 -8.40
N SER A 2 -5.61 6.52 -9.25
CA SER A 2 -5.09 5.17 -8.98
C SER A 2 -3.57 5.10 -8.74
N VAL A 3 -2.78 5.84 -9.52
CA VAL A 3 -1.31 5.93 -9.35
C VAL A 3 -0.95 6.54 -7.98
N GLY A 4 -1.73 7.51 -7.50
CA GLY A 4 -1.53 8.11 -6.17
C GLY A 4 -1.72 7.10 -5.04
N ILE A 5 -2.73 6.23 -5.16
CA ILE A 5 -3.00 5.16 -4.18
C ILE A 5 -1.85 4.15 -4.17
N ALA A 6 -1.35 3.75 -5.34
CA ALA A 6 -0.21 2.86 -5.45
C ALA A 6 1.05 3.46 -4.80
N THR A 7 1.34 4.76 -5.02
CA THR A 7 2.48 5.44 -4.39
C THR A 7 2.36 5.52 -2.87
N ILE A 8 1.16 5.76 -2.34
CA ILE A 8 0.92 5.76 -0.89
C ILE A 8 1.15 4.36 -0.31
N GLY A 9 0.67 3.32 -0.97
CA GLY A 9 0.89 1.93 -0.55
C GLY A 9 2.37 1.56 -0.49
N ILE A 10 3.18 2.01 -1.45
CA ILE A 10 4.63 1.81 -1.44
C ILE A 10 5.28 2.54 -0.27
N LEU A 11 4.90 3.79 0.01
CA LEU A 11 5.43 4.55 1.14
C LEU A 11 5.08 3.90 2.48
N MET A 12 3.84 3.41 2.63
CA MET A 12 3.41 2.66 3.83
C MET A 12 4.17 1.35 3.98
N PHE A 13 4.44 0.65 2.86
CA PHE A 13 5.23 -0.57 2.89
C PHE A 13 6.67 -0.32 3.34
N VAL A 14 7.32 0.70 2.77
CA VAL A 14 8.69 1.08 3.11
C VAL A 14 8.78 1.57 4.57
N SER A 15 7.86 2.40 5.03
CA SER A 15 7.86 2.86 6.44
C SER A 15 7.63 1.71 7.43
N GLY A 16 6.76 0.76 7.10
CA GLY A 16 6.56 -0.46 7.89
C GLY A 16 7.83 -1.32 8.00
N LEU A 17 8.57 -1.46 6.90
CA LEU A 17 9.87 -2.15 6.90
C LEU A 17 10.92 -1.41 7.73
N ILE A 18 11.01 -0.09 7.61
CA ILE A 18 11.95 0.72 8.42
C ILE A 18 11.64 0.52 9.90
N MET A 19 10.36 0.57 10.29
CA MET A 19 9.94 0.41 11.68
C MET A 19 10.20 -1.01 12.21
N PHE A 20 10.07 -2.03 11.35
CA PHE A 20 10.37 -3.43 11.69
C PHE A 20 11.88 -3.68 11.86
N TYR A 21 12.72 -3.13 10.97
CA TYR A 21 14.17 -3.33 10.99
C TYR A 21 14.90 -2.40 11.97
N SER A 22 14.31 -1.26 12.34
CA SER A 22 14.89 -0.36 13.35
C SER A 22 14.85 -0.93 14.77
N VAL A 23 14.09 -2.01 15.01
CA VAL A 23 13.99 -2.68 16.31
C VAL A 23 14.87 -3.94 16.30
N GLU A 24 15.93 -3.95 17.12
CA GLU A 24 16.85 -5.09 17.22
C GLU A 24 16.16 -6.37 17.72
N LEU A 25 16.54 -7.52 17.15
CA LEU A 25 16.09 -8.83 17.60
C LEU A 25 16.69 -9.14 18.97
N GLY A 26 15.90 -9.01 20.03
CA GLY A 26 16.31 -9.39 21.40
C GLY A 26 15.91 -8.39 22.48
N GLN A 27 15.45 -7.20 22.10
CA GLN A 27 14.98 -6.20 23.06
C GLN A 27 13.63 -6.65 23.67
N THR A 28 13.65 -6.95 24.98
CA THR A 28 12.50 -7.44 25.76
C THR A 28 11.52 -6.34 26.19
N ASP A 29 11.85 -5.07 25.90
CA ASP A 29 10.98 -3.94 26.19
C ASP A 29 9.66 -4.06 25.43
N THR A 30 8.57 -4.15 26.20
CA THR A 30 7.19 -4.32 25.69
C THR A 30 6.82 -3.27 24.65
N LEU A 31 7.29 -2.03 24.81
CA LEU A 31 7.05 -0.93 23.87
C LEU A 31 7.73 -1.16 22.51
N LEU A 32 8.98 -1.60 22.49
CA LEU A 32 9.68 -1.86 21.23
C LEU A 32 9.09 -3.05 20.48
N ARG A 33 8.64 -4.08 21.21
CA ARG A 33 7.91 -5.21 20.61
C ARG A 33 6.57 -4.76 20.00
N PHE A 34 5.89 -3.83 20.64
CA PHE A 34 4.65 -3.25 20.13
C PHE A 34 4.90 -2.43 18.86
N VAL A 35 5.94 -1.59 18.86
CA VAL A 35 6.38 -0.82 17.68
C VAL A 35 6.73 -1.73 16.51
N LYS A 36 7.44 -2.83 16.77
CA LYS A 36 7.78 -3.82 15.74
C LYS A 36 6.53 -4.46 15.13
N ASN A 37 5.57 -4.91 15.96
CA ASN A 37 4.33 -5.51 15.46
C ASN A 37 3.45 -4.49 14.72
N ALA A 38 3.40 -3.24 15.19
CA ALA A 38 2.73 -2.14 14.51
C ALA A 38 3.38 -1.85 13.14
N GLY A 39 4.72 -1.85 13.07
CA GLY A 39 5.48 -1.73 11.82
C GLY A 39 5.13 -2.83 10.82
N THR A 40 5.05 -4.09 11.27
CA THR A 40 4.59 -5.20 10.43
C THR A 40 3.16 -4.99 9.93
N PHE A 41 2.24 -4.53 10.78
CA PHE A 41 0.86 -4.25 10.39
C PHE A 41 0.78 -3.14 9.34
N VAL A 42 1.55 -2.06 9.52
CA VAL A 42 1.67 -0.96 8.54
C VAL A 42 2.25 -1.48 7.21
N GLY A 43 3.26 -2.36 7.27
CA GLY A 43 3.84 -2.99 6.09
C GLY A 43 2.82 -3.85 5.31
N ILE A 44 2.12 -4.76 5.99
CA ILE A 44 1.11 -5.65 5.38
C ILE A 44 -0.06 -4.83 4.80
N SER A 45 -0.55 -3.83 5.54
CA SER A 45 -1.60 -2.95 5.03
C SER A 45 -1.13 -2.13 3.82
N GLY A 46 0.12 -1.65 3.81
CA GLY A 46 0.72 -0.97 2.66
C GLY A 46 0.75 -1.83 1.40
N MET A 47 1.05 -3.13 1.52
CA MET A 47 0.95 -4.07 0.40
C MET A 47 -0.49 -4.15 -0.16
N GLY A 48 -1.50 -4.19 0.72
CA GLY A 48 -2.91 -4.19 0.32
C GLY A 48 -3.33 -2.92 -0.41
N VAL A 49 -2.89 -1.75 0.08
CA VAL A 49 -3.16 -0.45 -0.56
C VAL A 49 -2.49 -0.38 -1.94
N CYS A 50 -1.26 -0.88 -2.08
CA CYS A 50 -0.57 -0.95 -3.37
C CYS A 50 -1.34 -1.80 -4.37
N LEU A 51 -1.81 -2.99 -3.94
CA LEU A 51 -2.60 -3.89 -4.77
C LEU A 51 -3.91 -3.23 -5.22
N ALA A 52 -4.61 -2.55 -4.31
CA ALA A 52 -5.83 -1.80 -4.62
C ALA A 52 -5.57 -0.69 -5.64
N GLY A 53 -4.46 0.05 -5.51
CA GLY A 53 -4.06 1.08 -6.47
C GLY A 53 -3.81 0.52 -7.87
N ILE A 54 -3.15 -0.64 -7.97
CA ILE A 54 -2.89 -1.33 -9.24
C ILE A 54 -4.19 -1.85 -9.86
N LEU A 55 -5.06 -2.49 -9.07
CA LEU A 55 -6.36 -2.97 -9.55
C LEU A 55 -7.21 -1.83 -10.08
N LEU A 56 -7.29 -0.72 -9.35
CA LEU A 56 -8.02 0.47 -9.78
C LEU A 56 -7.39 1.08 -11.05
N TYR A 57 -6.07 1.03 -11.19
CA TYR A 57 -5.40 1.44 -12.42
C TYR A 57 -5.80 0.56 -13.62
N LEU A 58 -5.84 -0.76 -13.44
CA LEU A 58 -6.23 -1.69 -14.50
C LEU A 58 -7.70 -1.56 -14.87
N ILE A 59 -8.59 -1.40 -13.88
CA ILE A 59 -10.03 -1.19 -14.11
C ILE A 59 -10.25 0.09 -14.91
N ASN A 60 -9.67 1.23 -14.49
CA ASN A 60 -9.81 2.49 -15.23
C ASN A 60 -9.19 2.45 -16.62
N LYS A 61 -8.16 1.62 -16.84
CA LYS A 61 -7.54 1.46 -18.15
C LYS A 61 -8.37 0.57 -19.09
N ASN A 62 -9.20 -0.30 -18.52
CA ASN A 62 -10.05 -1.23 -19.25
C ASN A 62 -11.52 -0.76 -19.31
N GLU A 63 -11.84 0.45 -18.84
CA GLU A 63 -13.09 1.09 -19.23
C GLU A 63 -13.09 1.16 -20.76
N PRO A 64 -14.07 0.54 -21.45
CA PRO A 64 -14.22 0.77 -22.87
C PRO A 64 -14.38 2.28 -23.00
N SER A 65 -13.45 2.92 -23.69
CA SER A 65 -13.62 4.30 -24.13
C SER A 65 -15.01 4.34 -24.74
N ILE A 66 -15.96 4.99 -24.05
CA ILE A 66 -17.25 5.36 -24.61
C ILE A 66 -16.90 6.40 -25.67
N LYS A 67 -16.31 5.92 -26.77
CA LYS A 67 -16.24 6.64 -28.02
C LYS A 67 -17.68 6.69 -28.46
N GLU A 68 -18.27 7.85 -28.27
CA GLU A 68 -19.19 8.48 -29.21
C GLU A 68 -19.73 7.51 -30.28
N HIS A 69 -20.72 6.70 -29.89
CA HIS A 69 -21.73 6.21 -30.81
C HIS A 69 -23.06 6.82 -30.37
N SER A 70 -23.07 8.15 -30.31
CA SER A 70 -24.28 8.93 -30.54
C SER A 70 -24.09 9.64 -31.87
N ASP A 71 -23.99 8.86 -32.94
CA ASP A 71 -24.23 9.37 -34.28
C ASP A 71 -25.32 8.48 -34.90
N VAL A 72 -26.37 9.17 -35.38
CA VAL A 72 -27.68 8.80 -35.95
C VAL A 72 -28.79 8.24 -35.05
#